data_AF-A0A6J1KQ24-F1
#
_entry.id   AF-A0A6J1KQ24-F1
#
_cell.length_a   1.000
_cell.length_b   1.000
_cell.length_c   1.000
_cell.angle_alpha   90.00
_cell.angle_beta   90.00
_cell.angle_gamma   90.00
#
_symmetry.space_group_name_H-M   'P 1'
#
loop_
_entity.id
_entity.type
_entity.pdbx_description
1 polymer ?
#
loop_
_entity_poly.entity_id
_entity_poly.type
_entity_poly.pdbx_seq_one_letter_code
_entity_poly.pdbx_strand_id
1 'polypeptide(L)'
;MASSTFSWSITPHTPSYPTPKPRNQPPFSNSIINNQSTSESGPQVRKPKGSPQLNRWSRARALRSGHKLERHSNRTTQAVELRSPDSPTDRAPPEPAFKGRDGDDDVERTVGKSIYMVSDGTGWTVEHSVTAALGQFTHCLVDRVCPVSTHLFSGVDDVERLREIVKQAAKEGAMLVYTLADPFMAESAKQACKLWGIQSNDILGPLTEVVASHLGVSPSGLPRGAFGNNLPLTDEYFRRIEAIEFTIKQDDGALPQNLNKADIVLAGVSRTGKTPLSIYLAQKGYKVANVPIVMGIKLPKNLFEADPEKVFGLTINPIVLQTIRRARAKSLGFCDEMRSTYSEMDFVRRELDFAGKIFAQNPTWPVIEVTGKAIEETAAVILRLYHDRKHKCSMPRISKRY
;
A
#
# COMPACT_ATOMS: atom_id res chain seq x y z
N MET A 1 -81.99 29.54 -14.06
CA MET A 1 -81.79 28.33 -13.24
C MET A 1 -80.27 28.10 -13.15
N ALA A 2 -79.62 28.71 -12.15
CA ALA A 2 -79.05 28.05 -10.95
C ALA A 2 -77.87 27.14 -11.32
N SER A 3 -76.61 27.59 -11.28
CA SER A 3 -75.72 27.83 -10.12
C SER A 3 -75.50 26.60 -9.23
N SER A 4 -74.28 26.04 -9.26
CA SER A 4 -73.54 25.70 -8.04
C SER A 4 -72.09 25.27 -8.35
N THR A 5 -71.17 26.10 -7.90
CA THR A 5 -69.78 25.78 -7.58
C THR A 5 -69.76 24.98 -6.28
N PHE A 6 -68.98 23.88 -6.22
CA PHE A 6 -68.59 23.26 -4.95
C PHE A 6 -67.11 22.92 -4.94
N SER A 7 -66.41 23.63 -4.07
CA SER A 7 -65.03 23.46 -3.64
C SER A 7 -64.93 22.24 -2.72
N TRP A 8 -63.98 21.34 -2.96
CA TRP A 8 -63.54 20.36 -1.96
C TRP A 8 -62.04 20.52 -1.70
N SER A 9 -61.76 20.99 -0.49
CA SER A 9 -60.46 21.12 0.16
C SER A 9 -59.81 19.75 0.40
N ILE A 10 -58.58 19.58 -0.08
CA ILE A 10 -57.74 18.41 0.22
C ILE A 10 -56.86 18.75 1.41
N THR A 11 -57.17 18.19 2.57
CA THR A 11 -56.30 18.14 3.75
C THR A 11 -55.53 16.82 3.77
N PRO A 12 -54.21 16.83 4.09
CA PRO A 12 -53.39 15.62 4.11
C PRO A 12 -53.52 14.87 5.45
N HIS A 13 -53.79 13.57 5.38
CA HIS A 13 -53.74 12.66 6.52
C HIS A 13 -52.32 12.11 6.73
N THR A 14 -51.69 12.50 7.84
CA THR A 14 -50.48 11.86 8.39
C THR A 14 -50.86 10.85 9.47
N PRO A 15 -50.37 9.59 9.45
CA PRO A 15 -50.50 8.66 10.56
C PRO A 15 -49.41 8.90 11.61
N SER A 16 -49.83 9.08 12.86
CA SER A 16 -49.00 9.24 14.05
C SER A 16 -48.61 7.89 14.65
N TYR A 17 -47.30 7.64 14.79
CA TYR A 17 -46.76 6.55 15.62
C TYR A 17 -46.07 7.14 16.88
N PRO A 18 -46.19 6.49 18.04
CA PRO A 18 -45.81 7.06 19.33
C PRO A 18 -44.30 7.04 19.57
N THR A 19 -43.83 8.10 20.24
CA THR A 19 -42.45 8.31 20.69
C THR A 19 -42.04 7.32 21.80
N PRO A 20 -40.82 6.74 21.75
CA PRO A 20 -40.31 5.94 22.86
C PRO A 20 -39.73 6.82 23.98
N LYS A 21 -40.13 6.49 25.22
CA LYS A 21 -39.67 7.10 26.48
C LYS A 21 -38.15 6.94 26.71
N PRO A 22 -37.49 7.89 27.40
CA PRO A 22 -36.09 7.77 27.77
C PRO A 22 -35.88 6.68 28.84
N ARG A 23 -34.86 5.85 28.62
CA ARG A 23 -34.48 4.73 29.50
C ARG A 23 -33.60 5.27 30.64
N ASN A 24 -34.07 5.13 31.88
CA ASN A 24 -33.32 5.44 33.11
C ASN A 24 -31.98 4.67 33.16
N GLN A 25 -30.89 5.41 33.33
CA GLN A 25 -29.59 4.88 33.79
C GLN A 25 -29.62 4.72 35.32
N PRO A 26 -29.05 3.65 35.90
CA PRO A 26 -28.87 3.57 37.35
C PRO A 26 -27.68 4.45 37.80
N PRO A 27 -27.71 5.00 39.03
CA PRO A 27 -26.73 5.97 39.49
C PRO A 27 -25.39 5.33 39.86
N PHE A 28 -24.31 6.01 39.52
CA PHE A 28 -22.97 5.75 40.03
C PHE A 28 -22.93 6.01 41.54
N SER A 29 -22.69 4.95 42.33
CA SER A 29 -22.37 5.06 43.74
C SER A 29 -20.88 5.32 43.92
N ASN A 30 -20.53 6.54 44.33
CA ASN A 30 -19.26 6.87 44.97
C ASN A 30 -19.21 6.20 46.34
N SER A 31 -18.30 5.23 46.53
CA SER A 31 -17.85 4.83 47.86
C SER A 31 -16.42 5.29 48.08
N ILE A 32 -16.35 6.38 48.84
CA ILE A 32 -15.16 6.82 49.57
C ILE A 32 -14.89 5.75 50.63
N ILE A 33 -13.72 5.10 50.58
CA ILE A 33 -13.13 4.44 51.73
C ILE A 33 -11.75 5.04 51.94
N ASN A 34 -11.67 5.79 53.02
CA ASN A 34 -10.46 6.29 53.66
C ASN A 34 -9.80 5.11 54.39
N ASN A 35 -8.50 4.87 54.19
CA ASN A 35 -7.61 4.39 55.25
C ASN A 35 -6.13 4.43 54.86
N GLN A 36 -5.42 5.32 55.56
CA GLN A 36 -4.14 5.13 56.24
C GLN A 36 -2.88 4.78 55.41
N SER A 37 -1.95 5.72 55.50
CA SER A 37 -0.53 5.61 55.24
C SER A 37 0.16 4.58 56.15
N THR A 38 0.78 3.56 55.55
CA THR A 38 2.00 2.94 56.08
C THR A 38 2.90 2.49 54.92
N SER A 39 4.16 2.85 55.03
CA SER A 39 5.29 2.47 54.21
C SER A 39 5.55 0.96 54.24
N GLU A 40 5.74 0.29 53.09
CA GLU A 40 6.63 -0.88 53.00
C GLU A 40 6.91 -1.32 51.54
N SER A 41 8.10 -1.88 51.35
CA SER A 41 8.83 -2.23 50.12
C SER A 41 8.06 -3.03 49.04
N GLY A 42 8.12 -2.58 47.79
CA GLY A 42 7.59 -3.30 46.62
C GLY A 42 8.39 -4.57 46.24
N PRO A 43 7.73 -5.65 45.77
CA PRO A 43 8.41 -6.86 45.31
C PRO A 43 8.95 -6.71 43.88
N GLN A 44 10.22 -7.10 43.67
CA GLN A 44 10.84 -7.21 42.34
C GLN A 44 10.11 -8.23 41.47
N VAL A 45 9.49 -7.77 40.38
CA VAL A 45 8.92 -8.63 39.34
C VAL A 45 10.06 -9.31 38.56
N ARG A 46 10.22 -10.63 38.76
CA ARG A 46 11.08 -11.48 37.92
C ARG A 46 10.55 -11.51 36.48
N LYS A 47 11.31 -10.97 35.53
CA LYS A 47 11.01 -11.10 34.08
C LYS A 47 11.00 -12.59 33.68
N PRO A 48 9.98 -13.10 32.97
CA PRO A 48 9.97 -14.49 32.53
C PRO A 48 11.04 -14.70 31.46
N LYS A 49 11.89 -15.71 31.66
CA LYS A 49 12.87 -16.16 30.65
C LYS A 49 12.09 -16.71 29.45
N GLY A 50 12.09 -15.99 28.33
CA GLY A 50 11.51 -16.45 27.06
C GLY A 50 12.18 -17.74 26.57
N SER A 51 11.40 -18.58 25.88
CA SER A 51 11.87 -19.90 25.44
C SER A 51 13.09 -19.80 24.50
N PRO A 52 14.02 -20.78 24.52
CA PRO A 52 15.22 -20.78 23.65
C PRO A 52 14.88 -20.71 22.15
N GLN A 53 13.69 -21.21 21.78
CA GLN A 53 13.18 -21.14 20.41
C GLN A 53 12.80 -19.71 20.04
N LEU A 54 12.09 -18.98 20.88
CA LEU A 54 11.72 -17.58 20.61
C LEU A 54 12.96 -16.66 20.44
N ASN A 55 14.04 -16.97 21.16
CA ASN A 55 15.33 -16.29 21.02
C ASN A 55 16.11 -16.67 19.75
N ARG A 56 15.92 -17.88 19.20
CA ARG A 56 16.50 -18.24 17.89
C ARG A 56 15.74 -17.56 16.75
N TRP A 57 14.42 -17.45 16.89
CA TRP A 57 13.59 -16.66 15.98
C TRP A 57 13.92 -15.17 16.06
N SER A 58 14.26 -14.64 17.24
CA SER A 58 14.74 -13.25 17.40
C SER A 58 16.07 -12.97 16.72
N ARG A 59 17.00 -13.92 16.74
CA ARG A 59 18.27 -13.80 15.99
C ARG A 59 18.04 -13.87 14.47
N ALA A 60 17.15 -14.74 14.01
CA ALA A 60 16.71 -14.74 12.62
C ALA A 60 15.96 -13.44 12.24
N ARG A 61 15.28 -12.78 13.19
CA ARG A 61 14.67 -11.45 13.04
C ARG A 61 15.72 -10.35 12.87
N ALA A 62 16.77 -10.30 13.69
CA ALA A 62 17.84 -9.29 13.57
C ALA A 62 18.53 -9.33 12.19
N LEU A 63 18.73 -10.54 11.64
CA LEU A 63 19.22 -10.75 10.29
C LEU A 63 18.22 -10.33 9.19
N ARG A 64 16.92 -10.24 9.52
CA ARG A 64 15.82 -9.84 8.62
C ARG A 64 15.45 -8.36 8.69
N SER A 65 15.57 -7.69 9.84
CA SER A 65 15.17 -6.29 10.04
C SER A 65 16.30 -5.27 9.89
N GLY A 66 17.57 -5.69 9.92
CA GLY A 66 18.70 -4.77 9.81
C GLY A 66 18.94 -3.91 11.06
N HIS A 67 18.32 -4.24 12.20
CA HIS A 67 18.61 -3.58 13.46
C HIS A 67 19.96 -4.03 14.03
N LYS A 68 20.82 -3.06 14.34
CA LYS A 68 22.08 -3.25 15.07
C LYS A 68 21.75 -3.82 16.46
N LEU A 69 22.27 -4.99 16.78
CA LEU A 69 22.23 -5.52 18.14
C LEU A 69 23.17 -4.67 19.00
N GLU A 70 22.63 -3.81 19.86
CA GLU A 70 23.43 -3.19 20.90
C GLU A 70 23.97 -4.29 21.83
N ARG A 71 25.30 -4.41 21.87
CA ARG A 71 25.98 -5.13 22.94
C ARG A 71 25.95 -4.23 24.16
N HIS A 72 25.19 -4.62 25.18
CA HIS A 72 25.39 -4.07 26.52
C HIS A 72 26.79 -4.44 27.02
N SER A 73 27.72 -3.49 26.95
CA SER A 73 28.90 -3.48 27.80
C SER A 73 28.58 -2.66 29.04
N ASN A 74 28.56 -3.32 30.20
CA ASN A 74 28.63 -2.66 31.50
C ASN A 74 29.81 -1.68 31.50
N ARG A 75 29.54 -0.38 31.68
CA ARG A 75 30.51 0.54 32.25
C ARG A 75 29.82 1.64 33.04
N THR A 76 30.36 1.80 34.23
CA THR A 76 29.91 2.53 35.39
C THR A 76 29.87 4.03 35.14
N THR A 77 28.89 4.67 35.76
CA THR A 77 28.70 6.11 35.95
C THR A 77 29.94 6.83 36.47
N GLN A 78 30.24 8.02 35.91
CA GLN A 78 30.59 9.21 36.70
C GLN A 78 30.28 10.49 35.90
N ALA A 79 29.75 11.47 36.64
CA ALA A 79 29.16 12.72 36.20
C ALA A 79 30.20 13.79 35.79
N VAL A 80 29.74 14.91 35.19
CA VAL A 80 29.90 16.29 35.72
C VAL A 80 29.48 17.36 34.67
N GLU A 81 28.50 18.16 35.12
CA GLU A 81 28.22 19.63 34.99
C GLU A 81 28.11 20.42 33.67
N LEU A 82 27.04 21.24 33.65
CA LEU A 82 26.77 22.42 32.83
C LEU A 82 27.59 23.64 33.29
N ARG A 83 27.95 24.53 32.34
CA ARG A 83 27.89 26.01 32.48
C ARG A 83 28.00 26.71 31.10
N SER A 84 27.25 27.80 30.93
CA SER A 84 27.29 28.79 29.83
C SER A 84 27.75 30.16 30.43
N PRO A 85 27.78 31.31 29.71
CA PRO A 85 28.22 31.67 28.34
C PRO A 85 29.22 32.87 28.36
N ASP A 86 29.79 33.27 27.20
CA ASP A 86 29.99 34.68 26.75
C ASP A 86 30.96 34.82 25.53
N SER A 87 30.63 35.76 24.63
CA SER A 87 31.38 36.24 23.42
C SER A 87 32.22 37.51 23.74
N PRO A 88 32.94 38.26 22.83
CA PRO A 88 33.00 38.25 21.34
C PRO A 88 34.39 38.61 20.70
N THR A 89 34.38 38.96 19.38
CA THR A 89 35.41 39.50 18.43
C THR A 89 35.98 38.43 17.45
N ASP A 90 36.14 38.62 16.14
CA ASP A 90 36.37 39.83 15.32
C ASP A 90 36.00 39.63 13.81
N ARG A 91 35.97 40.73 13.04
CA ARG A 91 35.46 40.95 11.66
C ARG A 91 36.29 40.34 10.49
N ALA A 92 35.57 39.87 9.45
CA ALA A 92 35.69 39.99 7.95
C ALA A 92 37.07 39.98 7.23
N PRO A 93 37.21 39.56 5.92
CA PRO A 93 36.20 39.64 4.82
C PRO A 93 36.11 38.42 3.84
N PRO A 94 35.14 38.40 2.91
CA PRO A 94 35.02 37.40 1.84
C PRO A 94 35.34 37.97 0.44
N GLU A 95 36.02 37.21 -0.43
CA GLU A 95 36.06 37.40 -1.89
C GLU A 95 36.60 36.14 -2.62
N PRO A 96 36.38 35.93 -3.94
CA PRO A 96 35.27 36.41 -4.77
C PRO A 96 34.69 35.33 -5.71
N ALA A 97 33.62 35.75 -6.39
CA ALA A 97 32.84 35.04 -7.40
C ALA A 97 33.66 34.55 -8.62
N PHE A 98 33.40 33.30 -9.03
CA PHE A 98 33.80 32.80 -10.35
C PHE A 98 32.66 33.01 -11.35
N LYS A 99 32.87 33.96 -12.27
CA LYS A 99 32.23 34.00 -13.59
C LYS A 99 32.91 32.95 -14.48
N GLY A 100 32.16 31.95 -14.92
CA GLY A 100 32.47 31.12 -16.09
C GLY A 100 31.23 31.18 -16.99
N ARG A 101 31.24 31.99 -18.05
CA ARG A 101 31.69 31.70 -19.41
C ARG A 101 30.60 30.93 -20.16
N ASP A 102 29.86 31.70 -20.97
CA ASP A 102 28.95 31.23 -22.01
C ASP A 102 29.66 30.14 -22.83
N GLY A 103 29.21 28.91 -22.61
CA GLY A 103 29.52 27.74 -23.41
C GLY A 103 28.23 27.33 -24.09
N ASP A 104 28.11 27.75 -25.34
CA ASP A 104 27.10 27.36 -26.30
C ASP A 104 27.31 25.87 -26.64
N ASP A 105 26.86 24.99 -25.75
CA ASP A 105 26.69 23.57 -26.03
C ASP A 105 25.20 23.34 -26.28
N ASP A 106 24.78 23.60 -27.53
CA ASP A 106 23.53 23.12 -28.12
C ASP A 106 23.53 21.58 -28.15
N VAL A 107 23.42 20.97 -26.97
CA VAL A 107 22.86 19.63 -26.84
C VAL A 107 21.38 19.82 -27.03
N GLU A 108 20.90 19.54 -28.24
CA GLU A 108 19.49 19.38 -28.57
C GLU A 108 18.86 18.42 -27.53
N ARG A 109 18.38 18.98 -26.43
CA ARG A 109 17.60 18.26 -25.42
C ARG A 109 16.37 17.83 -26.19
N THR A 110 16.32 16.56 -26.57
CA THR A 110 15.11 15.93 -27.09
C THR A 110 13.98 16.26 -26.12
N VAL A 111 13.16 17.26 -26.47
CA VAL A 111 12.07 17.74 -25.63
C VAL A 111 11.09 16.57 -25.56
N GLY A 112 11.05 15.90 -24.41
CA GLY A 112 10.18 14.75 -24.21
C GLY A 112 8.73 15.13 -24.44
N LYS A 113 7.95 14.19 -24.98
CA LYS A 113 6.52 14.40 -25.18
C LYS A 113 5.82 14.41 -23.82
N SER A 114 4.98 15.41 -23.59
CA SER A 114 4.26 15.55 -22.33
C SER A 114 2.86 14.93 -22.40
N ILE A 115 2.45 14.28 -21.31
CA ILE A 115 1.10 13.75 -21.10
C ILE A 115 0.53 14.41 -19.84
N TYR A 116 -0.52 15.20 -20.02
CA TYR A 116 -1.24 15.83 -18.93
C TYR A 116 -2.40 14.92 -18.51
N MET A 117 -2.47 14.62 -17.23
CA MET A 117 -3.46 13.73 -16.62
C MET A 117 -4.34 14.56 -15.69
N VAL A 118 -5.63 14.64 -15.96
CA VAL A 118 -6.57 15.49 -15.20
C VAL A 118 -7.66 14.67 -14.54
N SER A 119 -7.96 14.96 -13.27
CA SER A 119 -9.08 14.34 -12.57
C SER A 119 -9.72 15.31 -11.59
N ASP A 120 -11.05 15.26 -11.52
CA ASP A 120 -11.87 15.89 -10.47
C ASP A 120 -11.78 15.18 -9.10
N GLY A 121 -11.10 14.03 -9.05
CA GLY A 121 -10.79 13.28 -7.85
C GLY A 121 -9.28 13.23 -7.59
N THR A 122 -8.77 12.03 -7.32
CA THR A 122 -7.35 11.84 -6.95
C THR A 122 -6.42 11.74 -8.16
N GLY A 123 -6.92 11.33 -9.32
CA GLY A 123 -6.11 11.11 -10.52
C GLY A 123 -5.40 9.75 -10.60
N TRP A 124 -5.52 8.89 -9.59
CA TRP A 124 -4.86 7.57 -9.62
C TRP A 124 -5.37 6.67 -10.75
N THR A 125 -6.64 6.76 -11.15
CA THR A 125 -7.19 5.93 -12.23
C THR A 125 -6.60 6.30 -13.58
N VAL A 126 -6.48 7.61 -13.88
CA VAL A 126 -5.85 8.07 -15.13
C VAL A 126 -4.37 7.73 -15.13
N GLU A 127 -3.66 7.94 -14.02
CA GLU A 127 -2.25 7.58 -13.89
C GLU A 127 -2.01 6.09 -14.14
N HIS A 128 -2.76 5.19 -13.47
CA HIS A 128 -2.60 3.75 -13.70
C HIS A 128 -2.89 3.34 -15.15
N SER A 129 -3.90 3.95 -15.78
CA SER A 129 -4.26 3.63 -17.16
C SER A 129 -3.19 4.11 -18.15
N VAL A 130 -2.64 5.31 -17.95
CA VAL A 130 -1.54 5.86 -18.75
C VAL A 130 -0.27 5.03 -18.56
N THR A 131 0.08 4.69 -17.31
CA THR A 131 1.23 3.84 -16.99
C THR A 131 1.11 2.45 -17.64
N ALA A 132 -0.09 1.85 -17.63
CA ALA A 132 -0.35 0.59 -18.33
C ALA A 132 -0.18 0.72 -19.85
N ALA A 133 -0.66 1.81 -20.45
CA ALA A 133 -0.50 2.08 -21.89
C ALA A 133 0.97 2.31 -22.27
N LEU A 134 1.73 3.05 -21.45
CA LEU A 134 3.17 3.27 -21.66
C LEU A 134 3.99 1.98 -21.62
N GLY A 135 3.50 0.96 -20.91
CA GLY A 135 4.07 -0.40 -20.93
C GLY A 135 4.13 -1.04 -22.32
N GLN A 136 3.33 -0.58 -23.29
CA GLN A 136 3.40 -1.06 -24.68
C GLN A 136 4.58 -0.47 -25.49
N PHE A 137 5.26 0.55 -24.95
CA PHE A 137 6.33 1.28 -25.62
C PHE A 137 7.69 1.09 -24.96
N THR A 138 7.88 0.02 -24.16
CA THR A 138 9.10 -0.21 -23.37
C THR A 138 10.38 -0.13 -24.21
N HIS A 139 10.40 -0.70 -25.42
CA HIS A 139 11.57 -0.65 -26.31
C HIS A 139 11.98 0.80 -26.62
N CYS A 140 11.02 1.67 -26.91
CA CYS A 140 11.28 3.06 -27.25
C CYS A 140 11.63 3.94 -26.03
N LEU A 141 11.07 3.61 -24.86
CA LEU A 141 11.34 4.32 -23.61
C LEU A 141 12.71 3.99 -23.01
N VAL A 142 13.12 2.72 -23.04
CA VAL A 142 14.40 2.26 -22.47
C VAL A 142 15.58 2.82 -23.25
N ASP A 143 15.49 2.81 -24.58
CA ASP A 143 16.51 3.36 -25.46
C ASP A 143 16.46 4.91 -25.52
N ARG A 144 15.58 5.54 -24.74
CA ARG A 144 15.31 6.99 -24.67
C ARG A 144 15.03 7.63 -26.04
N VAL A 145 14.52 6.85 -26.98
CA VAL A 145 14.15 7.31 -28.33
C VAL A 145 12.87 8.15 -28.28
N CYS A 146 11.97 7.87 -27.33
CA CYS A 146 10.77 8.67 -27.09
C CYS A 146 10.62 9.01 -25.60
N PRO A 147 11.35 10.01 -25.07
CA PRO A 147 11.17 10.42 -23.68
C PRO A 147 9.74 10.95 -23.47
N VAL A 148 9.10 10.49 -22.40
CA VAL A 148 7.73 10.90 -22.01
C VAL A 148 7.75 11.49 -20.60
N SER A 149 7.09 12.64 -20.43
CA SER A 149 6.87 13.28 -19.13
C SER A 149 5.38 13.27 -18.79
N THR A 150 5.02 12.77 -17.61
CA THR A 150 3.63 12.73 -17.16
C THR A 150 3.38 13.77 -16.06
N HIS A 151 2.29 14.54 -16.18
CA HIS A 151 1.91 15.60 -15.24
C HIS A 151 0.51 15.35 -14.71
N LEU A 152 0.35 15.16 -13.39
CA LEU A 152 -0.94 14.87 -12.76
C LEU A 152 -1.55 16.12 -12.13
N PHE A 153 -2.79 16.43 -12.51
CA PHE A 153 -3.61 17.49 -11.95
C PHE A 153 -4.84 16.87 -11.27
N SER A 154 -4.80 16.80 -9.94
CA SER A 154 -5.86 16.24 -9.10
C SER A 154 -6.78 17.35 -8.56
N GLY A 155 -8.02 16.97 -8.25
CA GLY A 155 -9.05 17.86 -7.69
C GLY A 155 -9.36 19.04 -8.61
N VAL A 156 -9.51 18.78 -9.90
CA VAL A 156 -9.93 19.79 -10.89
C VAL A 156 -11.45 19.71 -11.04
N ASP A 157 -12.15 20.52 -10.27
CA ASP A 157 -13.61 20.57 -10.18
C ASP A 157 -14.22 21.86 -10.73
N ASP A 158 -13.39 22.76 -11.27
CA ASP A 158 -13.81 24.02 -11.89
C ASP A 158 -13.35 24.17 -13.35
N VAL A 159 -14.16 24.83 -14.16
CA VAL A 159 -13.95 24.95 -15.60
C VAL A 159 -12.80 25.92 -15.91
N GLU A 160 -12.64 26.97 -15.11
CA GLU A 160 -11.58 27.97 -15.27
C GLU A 160 -10.19 27.32 -15.19
N ARG A 161 -9.94 26.56 -14.12
CA ARG A 161 -8.70 25.81 -13.93
C ARG A 161 -8.50 24.74 -15.00
N LEU A 162 -9.56 24.04 -15.38
CA LEU A 162 -9.50 23.08 -16.49
C LEU A 162 -9.03 23.77 -17.78
N ARG A 163 -9.57 24.95 -18.11
CA ARG A 163 -9.16 25.74 -19.28
C ARG A 163 -7.72 26.22 -19.18
N GLU A 164 -7.26 26.62 -18.00
CA GLU A 164 -5.86 27.00 -17.77
C GLU A 164 -4.91 25.83 -18.02
N ILE A 165 -5.25 24.64 -17.52
CA ILE A 165 -4.48 23.40 -17.73
C ILE A 165 -4.44 23.06 -19.22
N VAL A 166 -5.57 23.11 -19.92
CA VAL A 166 -5.63 22.85 -21.37
C VAL A 166 -4.78 23.88 -22.13
N LYS A 167 -4.85 25.16 -21.78
CA LYS A 167 -4.04 26.21 -22.39
C LYS A 167 -2.55 25.98 -22.16
N GLN A 168 -2.15 25.51 -20.98
CA GLN A 168 -0.76 25.16 -20.69
C GLN A 168 -0.32 23.93 -21.50
N ALA A 169 -1.15 22.88 -21.55
CA ALA A 169 -0.90 21.70 -22.37
C ALA A 169 -0.69 22.08 -23.84
N ALA A 170 -1.45 23.06 -24.37
CA ALA A 170 -1.30 23.56 -25.74
C ALA A 170 0.11 24.15 -25.97
N LYS A 171 0.57 24.98 -25.03
CA LYS A 171 1.89 25.64 -25.10
C LYS A 171 3.04 24.62 -25.06
N GLU A 172 2.86 23.54 -24.32
CA GLU A 172 3.85 22.48 -24.15
C GLU A 172 3.72 21.35 -25.18
N GLY A 173 2.74 21.42 -26.10
CA GLY A 173 2.46 20.35 -27.06
C GLY A 173 2.07 19.03 -26.39
N ALA A 174 1.50 19.09 -25.20
CA ALA A 174 1.12 17.93 -24.40
C ALA A 174 -0.25 17.39 -24.80
N MET A 175 -0.42 16.07 -24.78
CA MET A 175 -1.76 15.47 -24.88
C MET A 175 -2.49 15.50 -23.53
N LEU A 176 -3.82 15.51 -23.54
CA LEU A 176 -4.65 15.52 -22.34
C LEU A 176 -5.39 14.18 -22.15
N VAL A 177 -5.17 13.52 -21.03
CA VAL A 177 -5.93 12.35 -20.63
C VAL A 177 -6.69 12.68 -19.35
N TYR A 178 -7.98 12.39 -19.27
CA TYR A 178 -8.77 12.82 -18.13
C TYR A 178 -9.82 11.81 -17.67
N THR A 179 -10.24 12.00 -16.43
CA THR A 179 -11.41 11.34 -15.83
C THR A 179 -12.21 12.39 -15.08
N LEU A 180 -13.35 12.79 -15.66
CA LEU A 180 -14.25 13.80 -15.12
C LEU A 180 -15.64 13.18 -15.02
N ALA A 181 -16.19 13.14 -13.81
CA ALA A 181 -17.50 12.55 -13.52
C ALA A 181 -18.64 13.46 -13.97
N ASP A 182 -18.48 14.78 -13.86
CA ASP A 182 -19.46 15.75 -14.34
C ASP A 182 -19.44 15.81 -15.88
N PRO A 183 -20.56 15.49 -16.56
CA PRO A 183 -20.66 15.57 -18.01
C PRO A 183 -20.36 16.95 -18.58
N PHE A 184 -20.70 18.02 -17.84
CA PHE A 184 -20.43 19.40 -18.27
C PHE A 184 -18.93 19.70 -18.27
N MET A 185 -18.20 19.24 -17.26
CA MET A 185 -16.74 19.33 -17.19
C MET A 185 -16.08 18.50 -18.30
N ALA A 186 -16.54 17.27 -18.54
CA ALA A 186 -16.02 16.40 -19.58
C ALA A 186 -16.20 17.00 -21.00
N GLU A 187 -17.38 17.55 -21.29
CA GLU A 187 -17.66 18.23 -22.56
C GLU A 187 -16.85 19.53 -22.68
N SER A 188 -16.71 20.30 -21.60
CA SER A 188 -15.86 21.48 -21.56
C SER A 188 -14.39 21.16 -21.86
N ALA A 189 -13.86 20.07 -21.32
CA ALA A 189 -12.50 19.60 -21.60
C ALA A 189 -12.33 19.28 -23.09
N LYS A 190 -13.28 18.51 -23.66
CA LYS A 190 -13.28 18.12 -25.07
C LYS A 190 -13.32 19.33 -26.01
N GLN A 191 -14.20 20.30 -25.73
CA GLN A 191 -14.32 21.53 -26.51
C GLN A 191 -13.06 22.39 -26.41
N ALA A 192 -12.51 22.55 -25.20
CA ALA A 192 -11.28 23.30 -25.00
C ALA A 192 -10.09 22.66 -25.74
N CYS A 193 -9.92 21.34 -25.64
CA CYS A 193 -8.87 20.63 -26.38
C CYS A 193 -9.03 20.78 -27.90
N LYS A 194 -10.26 20.69 -28.42
CA LYS A 194 -10.55 20.90 -29.84
C LYS A 194 -10.19 22.32 -30.30
N LEU A 195 -10.49 23.32 -29.47
CA LEU A 195 -10.17 24.73 -29.77
C LEU A 195 -8.66 24.98 -29.81
N TRP A 196 -7.89 24.35 -28.91
CA TRP A 196 -6.44 24.48 -28.85
C TRP A 196 -5.68 23.48 -29.73
N GLY A 197 -6.37 22.60 -30.46
CA GLY A 197 -5.76 21.59 -31.35
C GLY A 197 -5.01 20.49 -30.61
N ILE A 198 -5.38 20.20 -29.36
CA ILE A 198 -4.71 19.21 -28.50
C ILE A 198 -5.42 17.85 -28.61
N GLN A 199 -4.64 16.77 -28.70
CA GLN A 199 -5.17 15.42 -28.58
C GLN A 199 -5.68 15.16 -27.16
N SER A 200 -6.92 14.70 -27.03
CA SER A 200 -7.51 14.39 -25.73
C SER A 200 -8.26 13.06 -25.68
N ASN A 201 -8.32 12.44 -24.51
CA ASN A 201 -9.05 11.20 -24.28
C ASN A 201 -9.70 11.14 -22.88
N ASP A 202 -11.00 10.90 -22.85
CA ASP A 202 -11.73 10.51 -21.63
C ASP A 202 -11.62 9.00 -21.42
N ILE A 203 -10.99 8.57 -20.32
CA ILE A 203 -10.81 7.15 -20.02
C ILE A 203 -12.10 6.50 -19.52
N LEU A 204 -12.86 7.20 -18.68
CA LEU A 204 -13.96 6.58 -17.93
C LEU A 204 -15.33 6.88 -18.51
N GLY A 205 -15.50 7.93 -19.30
CA GLY A 205 -16.77 8.26 -19.96
C GLY A 205 -17.39 7.06 -20.69
N PRO A 206 -16.68 6.46 -21.67
CA PRO A 206 -17.20 5.30 -22.41
C PRO A 206 -17.53 4.09 -21.52
N LEU A 207 -16.68 3.80 -20.52
CA LEU A 207 -16.93 2.70 -19.59
C LEU A 207 -18.17 2.96 -18.71
N THR A 208 -18.33 4.21 -18.27
CA THR A 208 -19.45 4.63 -17.42
C THR A 208 -20.77 4.52 -18.18
N GLU A 209 -20.81 4.88 -19.46
CA GLU A 209 -21.99 4.72 -20.32
C GLU A 209 -22.37 3.26 -20.53
N VAL A 210 -21.40 2.37 -20.75
CA VAL A 210 -21.64 0.93 -20.88
C VAL A 210 -22.19 0.35 -19.58
N VAL A 211 -21.63 0.73 -18.43
CA VAL A 211 -22.12 0.29 -17.11
C VAL A 211 -23.52 0.82 -16.83
N ALA A 212 -23.79 2.10 -17.12
CA ALA A 212 -25.11 2.71 -16.97
C ALA A 212 -26.18 1.98 -17.79
N SER A 213 -25.84 1.68 -19.05
CA SER A 213 -26.72 0.91 -19.95
C SER A 213 -26.96 -0.50 -19.44
N HIS A 214 -25.94 -1.16 -18.90
CA HIS A 214 -26.07 -2.51 -18.34
C HIS A 214 -26.90 -2.56 -17.06
N LEU A 215 -26.76 -1.55 -16.19
CA LEU A 215 -27.51 -1.45 -14.93
C LEU A 215 -28.91 -0.85 -15.11
N GLY A 216 -29.19 -0.17 -16.22
CA GLY A 216 -30.44 0.55 -16.45
C GLY A 216 -30.60 1.79 -15.58
N VAL A 217 -29.49 2.39 -15.13
CA VAL A 217 -29.48 3.54 -14.21
C VAL A 217 -28.51 4.60 -14.71
N SER A 218 -28.93 5.86 -14.72
CA SER A 218 -28.08 6.98 -15.11
C SER A 218 -26.94 7.22 -14.11
N PRO A 219 -25.73 7.60 -14.57
CA PRO A 219 -24.64 7.99 -13.68
C PRO A 219 -25.03 9.19 -12.81
N SER A 220 -24.47 9.29 -11.60
CA SER A 220 -24.73 10.42 -10.71
C SER A 220 -24.20 11.76 -11.25
N GLY A 221 -23.16 11.71 -12.10
CA GLY A 221 -22.46 12.92 -12.58
C GLY A 221 -21.66 13.64 -11.50
N LEU A 222 -21.49 13.03 -10.32
CA LEU A 222 -20.85 13.67 -9.16
C LEU A 222 -19.47 13.08 -8.88
N PRO A 223 -18.41 13.91 -8.73
CA PRO A 223 -17.12 13.42 -8.29
C PRO A 223 -17.18 12.88 -6.86
N ARG A 224 -16.22 12.02 -6.51
CA ARG A 224 -16.14 11.40 -5.17
C ARG A 224 -16.00 12.42 -4.04
N GLY A 225 -15.41 13.59 -4.32
CA GLY A 225 -15.21 14.68 -3.36
C GLY A 225 -16.37 15.68 -3.28
N ALA A 226 -17.43 15.51 -4.06
CA ALA A 226 -18.55 16.47 -4.08
C ALA A 226 -19.22 16.58 -2.70
N PHE A 227 -19.55 17.81 -2.31
CA PHE A 227 -20.31 18.09 -1.08
C PHE A 227 -21.63 17.29 -1.07
N GLY A 228 -21.89 16.56 0.03
CA GLY A 228 -23.06 15.70 0.18
C GLY A 228 -22.87 14.24 -0.26
N ASN A 229 -21.76 13.92 -0.94
CA ASN A 229 -21.43 12.59 -1.45
C ASN A 229 -20.31 11.89 -0.67
N ASN A 230 -20.11 12.27 0.61
CA ASN A 230 -19.26 11.56 1.55
C ASN A 230 -19.88 10.19 1.85
N LEU A 231 -19.69 9.24 0.93
CA LEU A 231 -20.14 7.89 1.10
C LEU A 231 -19.51 7.36 2.40
N PRO A 232 -20.30 6.83 3.35
CA PRO A 232 -19.75 6.27 4.57
C PRO A 232 -18.68 5.22 4.20
N LEU A 233 -17.58 5.22 4.95
CA LEU A 233 -16.52 4.24 4.75
C LEU A 233 -17.15 2.83 4.78
N THR A 234 -16.91 2.06 3.72
CA THR A 234 -17.55 0.76 3.54
C THR A 234 -16.98 -0.28 4.50
N ASP A 235 -17.73 -1.35 4.78
CA ASP A 235 -17.20 -2.51 5.52
C ASP A 235 -15.92 -3.07 4.87
N GLU A 236 -15.80 -2.96 3.55
CA GLU A 236 -14.60 -3.33 2.83
C GLU A 236 -13.40 -2.46 3.21
N TYR A 237 -13.59 -1.15 3.39
CA TYR A 237 -12.53 -0.26 3.87
C TYR A 237 -12.03 -0.71 5.24
N PHE A 238 -12.94 -0.96 6.20
CA PHE A 238 -12.56 -1.43 7.53
C PHE A 238 -11.89 -2.80 7.50
N ARG A 239 -12.37 -3.72 6.65
CA ARG A 239 -11.73 -5.02 6.44
C ARG A 239 -10.29 -4.87 5.92
N ARG A 240 -10.03 -3.91 5.02
CA ARG A 240 -8.67 -3.63 4.54
C ARG A 240 -7.77 -3.11 5.66
N ILE A 241 -8.27 -2.21 6.50
CA ILE A 241 -7.51 -1.71 7.66
C ILE A 241 -7.16 -2.86 8.60
N GLU A 242 -8.13 -3.72 8.93
CA GLU A 242 -7.90 -4.89 9.79
C GLU A 242 -6.87 -5.85 9.18
N ALA A 243 -6.94 -6.09 7.86
CA ALA A 243 -5.99 -6.93 7.13
C ALA A 243 -4.56 -6.36 7.17
N ILE A 244 -4.42 -5.05 6.96
CA ILE A 244 -3.12 -4.35 7.03
C ILE A 244 -2.54 -4.46 8.45
N GLU A 245 -3.33 -4.16 9.47
CA GLU A 245 -2.89 -4.26 10.86
C GLU A 245 -2.45 -5.68 11.23
N PHE A 246 -3.25 -6.68 10.86
CA PHE A 246 -2.92 -8.08 11.09
C PHE A 246 -1.59 -8.45 10.45
N THR A 247 -1.39 -8.03 9.20
CA THR A 247 -0.22 -8.39 8.40
C THR A 247 1.05 -7.74 8.93
N ILE A 248 1.00 -6.46 9.29
CA ILE A 248 2.14 -5.75 9.90
C ILE A 248 2.54 -6.41 11.22
N LYS A 249 1.56 -6.69 12.09
CA LYS A 249 1.80 -7.36 13.39
C LYS A 249 2.44 -8.75 13.22
N GLN A 250 2.18 -9.43 12.09
CA GLN A 250 2.67 -10.79 11.84
C GLN A 250 4.01 -10.83 11.10
N ASP A 251 4.39 -9.80 10.33
CA ASP A 251 5.69 -9.73 9.64
C ASP A 251 6.86 -9.61 10.62
N ASP A 252 6.69 -8.86 11.71
CA ASP A 252 7.74 -8.59 12.71
C ASP A 252 7.95 -9.69 13.75
N GLY A 253 7.12 -10.74 13.73
CA GLY A 253 7.25 -11.84 14.69
C GLY A 253 6.05 -12.76 14.64
N ALA A 254 6.09 -13.74 13.74
CA ALA A 254 5.03 -14.73 13.60
C ALA A 254 4.69 -15.37 14.95
N LEU A 255 3.54 -15.01 15.51
CA LEU A 255 2.89 -15.80 16.55
C LEU A 255 2.31 -17.04 15.85
N PRO A 256 2.72 -18.26 16.22
CA PRO A 256 2.21 -19.49 15.60
C PRO A 256 0.68 -19.59 15.64
N GLN A 257 0.06 -19.00 16.66
CA GLN A 257 -1.40 -18.96 16.86
C GLN A 257 -2.14 -18.15 15.79
N ASN A 258 -1.48 -17.19 15.14
CA ASN A 258 -2.12 -16.32 14.14
C ASN A 258 -2.17 -16.96 12.75
N LEU A 259 -1.45 -18.06 12.51
CA LEU A 259 -1.48 -18.76 11.21
C LEU A 259 -2.89 -19.23 10.86
N ASN A 260 -3.68 -19.66 11.84
CA ASN A 260 -5.07 -20.09 11.63
C ASN A 260 -6.02 -18.95 11.31
N LYS A 261 -5.67 -17.71 11.70
CA LYS A 261 -6.47 -16.50 11.45
C LYS A 261 -6.12 -15.82 10.12
N ALA A 262 -5.04 -16.24 9.48
CA ALA A 262 -4.62 -15.70 8.20
C ALA A 262 -5.53 -16.23 7.08
N ASP A 263 -5.84 -15.35 6.13
CA ASP A 263 -6.45 -15.74 4.86
C ASP A 263 -5.41 -16.39 3.95
N ILE A 264 -4.19 -15.86 3.96
CA ILE A 264 -3.07 -16.29 3.10
C ILE A 264 -1.82 -16.45 3.96
N VAL A 265 -1.09 -17.55 3.77
CA VAL A 265 0.19 -17.81 4.42
C VAL A 265 1.30 -17.89 3.37
N LEU A 266 2.31 -17.03 3.45
CA LEU A 266 3.44 -17.03 2.53
C LEU A 266 4.64 -17.71 3.16
N ALA A 267 5.06 -18.85 2.60
CA ALA A 267 6.21 -19.61 3.05
C ALA A 267 7.37 -19.49 2.05
N GLY A 268 8.58 -19.13 2.49
CA GLY A 268 9.72 -19.06 1.57
C GLY A 268 11.00 -18.54 2.20
N VAL A 269 12.11 -18.70 1.48
CA VAL A 269 13.45 -18.29 1.95
C VAL A 269 13.58 -16.77 2.10
N SER A 270 14.54 -16.28 2.88
CA SER A 270 14.75 -14.83 3.01
C SER A 270 15.00 -14.17 1.64
N ARG A 271 14.41 -13.00 1.39
CA ARG A 271 14.47 -12.19 0.15
C ARG A 271 13.60 -12.62 -1.04
N THR A 272 12.65 -13.53 -0.85
CA THR A 272 11.64 -13.86 -1.89
C THR A 272 10.51 -12.81 -2.00
N GLY A 273 10.69 -11.57 -1.54
CA GLY A 273 9.65 -10.53 -1.61
C GLY A 273 8.43 -10.72 -0.67
N LYS A 274 8.51 -11.57 0.36
CA LYS A 274 7.37 -11.83 1.29
C LYS A 274 6.74 -10.57 1.89
N THR A 275 7.53 -9.73 2.56
CA THR A 275 7.04 -8.50 3.22
C THR A 275 6.30 -7.55 2.28
N PRO A 276 6.87 -7.11 1.14
CA PRO A 276 6.15 -6.24 0.21
C PRO A 276 4.90 -6.92 -0.38
N LEU A 277 4.99 -8.22 -0.70
CA LEU A 277 3.86 -8.98 -1.22
C LEU A 277 2.72 -9.13 -0.20
N SER A 278 3.03 -9.40 1.06
CA SER A 278 2.03 -9.52 2.11
C SER A 278 1.31 -8.20 2.36
N ILE A 279 2.05 -7.08 2.36
CA ILE A 279 1.46 -5.75 2.53
C ILE A 279 0.54 -5.41 1.34
N TYR A 280 0.97 -5.71 0.12
CA TYR A 280 0.15 -5.51 -1.08
C TYR A 280 -1.15 -6.32 -1.04
N LEU A 281 -1.08 -7.60 -0.67
CA LEU A 281 -2.26 -8.45 -0.48
C LEU A 281 -3.16 -7.93 0.65
N ALA A 282 -2.58 -7.39 1.72
CA ALA A 282 -3.33 -6.79 2.81
C ALA A 282 -4.09 -5.53 2.39
N GLN A 283 -3.51 -4.70 1.51
CA GLN A 283 -4.22 -3.56 0.90
C GLN A 283 -5.43 -4.00 0.06
N LYS A 284 -5.44 -5.23 -0.45
CA LYS A 284 -6.59 -5.85 -1.12
C LYS A 284 -7.59 -6.49 -0.14
N GLY A 285 -7.32 -6.46 1.17
CA GLY A 285 -8.23 -6.92 2.22
C GLY A 285 -7.99 -8.34 2.74
N TYR A 286 -6.82 -8.93 2.49
CA TYR A 286 -6.46 -10.28 2.96
C TYR A 286 -5.52 -10.24 4.15
N LYS A 287 -5.85 -10.97 5.21
CA LYS A 287 -4.95 -11.16 6.37
C LYS A 287 -3.80 -12.08 5.96
N VAL A 288 -2.58 -11.56 5.85
CA VAL A 288 -1.43 -12.34 5.39
C VAL A 288 -0.46 -12.65 6.52
N ALA A 289 0.01 -13.89 6.60
CA ALA A 289 1.05 -14.30 7.54
C ALA A 289 2.31 -14.79 6.81
N ASN A 290 3.47 -14.26 7.19
CA ASN A 290 4.75 -14.65 6.59
C ASN A 290 5.45 -15.71 7.44
N VAL A 291 5.78 -16.85 6.82
CA VAL A 291 6.55 -17.92 7.44
C VAL A 291 7.91 -18.07 6.75
N PRO A 292 9.00 -17.59 7.38
CA PRO A 292 10.30 -17.68 6.78
C PRO A 292 10.87 -19.09 6.90
N ILE A 293 11.32 -19.64 5.77
CA ILE A 293 12.09 -20.89 5.75
C ILE A 293 13.56 -20.55 5.94
N VAL A 294 14.18 -21.13 6.97
CA VAL A 294 15.60 -20.93 7.32
C VAL A 294 16.19 -22.27 7.72
N MET A 295 17.34 -22.63 7.17
CA MET A 295 18.05 -23.86 7.53
C MET A 295 18.37 -23.91 9.04
N GLY A 296 18.20 -25.08 9.66
CA GLY A 296 18.47 -25.28 11.09
C GLY A 296 17.41 -24.72 12.05
N ILE A 297 16.33 -24.14 11.53
CA ILE A 297 15.16 -23.70 12.31
C ILE A 297 13.96 -24.56 11.87
N LYS A 298 13.37 -25.29 12.81
CA LYS A 298 12.14 -26.05 12.55
C LYS A 298 10.98 -25.08 12.31
N LEU A 299 10.16 -25.38 11.30
CA LEU A 299 8.92 -24.67 11.03
C LEU A 299 7.92 -24.89 12.17
N PRO A 300 7.03 -23.91 12.44
CA PRO A 300 6.04 -24.02 13.50
C PRO A 300 5.02 -25.11 13.14
N LYS A 301 4.64 -25.95 14.12
CA LYS A 301 3.67 -27.04 13.91
C LYS A 301 2.33 -26.52 13.36
N ASN A 302 1.90 -25.36 13.85
CA ASN A 302 0.71 -24.65 13.42
C ASN A 302 0.67 -24.35 11.91
N LEU A 303 1.82 -24.30 11.21
CA LEU A 303 1.83 -24.16 9.74
C LEU A 303 1.24 -25.39 9.05
N PHE A 304 1.53 -26.58 9.58
CA PHE A 304 1.07 -27.85 9.02
C PHE A 304 -0.33 -28.23 9.51
N GLU A 305 -0.77 -27.66 10.63
CA GLU A 305 -2.13 -27.80 11.16
C GLU A 305 -3.11 -26.80 10.50
N ALA A 306 -2.60 -25.69 9.97
CA ALA A 306 -3.40 -24.73 9.22
C ALA A 306 -3.93 -25.34 7.92
N ASP A 307 -5.03 -24.79 7.42
CA ASP A 307 -5.61 -25.18 6.14
C ASP A 307 -4.56 -25.08 5.02
N PRO A 308 -4.15 -26.22 4.41
CA PRO A 308 -3.08 -26.24 3.43
C PRO A 308 -3.45 -25.49 2.13
N GLU A 309 -4.74 -25.24 1.87
CA GLU A 309 -5.19 -24.48 0.70
C GLU A 309 -4.83 -22.99 0.79
N LYS A 310 -4.53 -22.49 2.00
CA LYS A 310 -4.15 -21.10 2.26
C LYS A 310 -2.64 -20.86 2.23
N VAL A 311 -1.83 -21.92 2.14
CA VAL A 311 -0.36 -21.84 2.19
C VAL A 311 0.21 -21.78 0.78
N PHE A 312 1.04 -20.77 0.53
CA PHE A 312 1.72 -20.53 -0.74
C PHE A 312 3.23 -20.50 -0.54
N GLY A 313 3.93 -21.41 -1.20
CA GLY A 313 5.38 -21.44 -1.28
C GLY A 313 5.89 -20.37 -2.25
N LEU A 314 6.96 -19.67 -1.89
CA LEU A 314 7.66 -18.73 -2.75
C LEU A 314 9.09 -19.22 -2.97
N THR A 315 9.47 -19.36 -4.24
CA THR A 315 10.82 -19.71 -4.67
C THR A 315 11.38 -18.66 -5.62
N ILE A 316 12.70 -18.63 -5.76
CA ILE A 316 13.41 -17.62 -6.54
C ILE A 316 14.66 -18.25 -7.17
N ASN A 317 15.03 -17.76 -8.34
CA ASN A 317 16.27 -18.13 -9.00
C ASN A 317 17.48 -17.85 -8.09
N PRO A 318 18.42 -18.79 -7.94
CA PRO A 318 19.54 -18.67 -7.02
C PRO A 318 20.48 -17.50 -7.36
N ILE A 319 20.68 -17.19 -8.64
CA ILE A 319 21.57 -16.10 -9.10
C ILE A 319 20.95 -14.76 -8.71
N VAL A 320 19.65 -14.57 -9.00
CA VAL A 320 18.93 -13.34 -8.63
C VAL A 320 18.87 -13.16 -7.11
N LEU A 321 18.61 -14.25 -6.38
CA LEU A 321 18.60 -14.24 -4.91
C LEU A 321 19.95 -13.82 -4.33
N GLN A 322 21.06 -14.35 -4.84
CA GLN A 322 22.40 -13.91 -4.44
C GLN A 322 22.59 -12.41 -4.69
N THR A 323 22.23 -11.92 -5.87
CA THR A 323 22.38 -10.50 -6.22
C THR A 323 21.63 -9.60 -5.23
N ILE A 324 20.38 -9.94 -4.92
CA ILE A 324 19.57 -9.20 -3.94
C ILE A 324 20.22 -9.24 -2.54
N ARG A 325 20.72 -10.40 -2.12
CA ARG A 325 21.40 -10.56 -0.82
C ARG A 325 22.70 -9.76 -0.75
N ARG A 326 23.49 -9.76 -1.81
CA ARG A 326 24.74 -9.00 -1.92
C ARG A 326 24.47 -7.50 -1.85
N ALA A 327 23.48 -7.00 -2.60
CA ALA A 327 23.07 -5.59 -2.56
C ALA A 327 22.66 -5.16 -1.15
N ARG A 328 21.84 -5.97 -0.47
CA ARG A 328 21.42 -5.65 0.89
C ARG A 328 22.53 -5.80 1.93
N ALA A 329 23.43 -6.76 1.78
CA ALA A 329 24.55 -6.93 2.69
C ALA A 329 25.50 -5.71 2.64
N LYS A 330 25.66 -5.11 1.45
CA LYS A 330 26.35 -3.83 1.27
C LYS A 330 25.63 -2.70 1.99
N SER A 331 24.31 -2.55 1.80
CA SER A 331 23.54 -1.46 2.41
C SER A 331 23.49 -1.51 3.95
N LEU A 332 23.62 -2.70 4.55
CA LEU A 332 23.56 -2.90 6.00
C LEU A 332 24.93 -2.87 6.69
N GLY A 333 26.03 -2.67 5.95
CA GLY A 333 27.36 -2.51 6.56
C GLY A 333 27.86 -3.75 7.32
N PHE A 334 27.38 -4.96 7.02
CA PHE A 334 27.88 -6.19 7.66
C PHE A 334 29.39 -6.35 7.47
N CYS A 335 30.12 -6.90 8.45
CA CYS A 335 31.54 -7.26 8.30
C CYS A 335 31.71 -8.39 7.26
N ASP A 336 32.84 -8.41 6.55
CA ASP A 336 33.09 -9.30 5.40
C ASP A 336 32.85 -10.79 5.66
N GLU A 337 33.10 -11.28 6.88
CA GLU A 337 32.88 -12.68 7.26
C GLU A 337 31.39 -13.08 7.26
N MET A 338 30.49 -12.21 7.74
CA MET A 338 29.04 -12.46 7.73
C MET A 338 28.42 -12.17 6.35
N ARG A 339 29.05 -11.32 5.54
CA ARG A 339 28.70 -11.11 4.13
C ARG A 339 28.94 -12.37 3.30
N SER A 340 30.05 -13.07 3.57
CA SER A 340 30.48 -14.25 2.83
C SER A 340 29.42 -15.37 2.92
N THR A 341 29.13 -15.89 4.12
CA THR A 341 28.27 -17.09 4.24
C THR A 341 26.81 -16.88 3.83
N TYR A 342 26.22 -15.70 4.06
CA TYR A 342 24.80 -15.45 3.74
C TYR A 342 24.53 -15.23 2.24
N SER A 343 25.54 -14.75 1.51
CA SER A 343 25.45 -14.43 0.08
C SER A 343 26.27 -15.36 -0.82
N GLU A 344 27.02 -16.30 -0.26
CA GLU A 344 27.68 -17.39 -0.99
C GLU A 344 26.66 -18.24 -1.75
N MET A 345 27.00 -18.56 -3.01
CA MET A 345 26.11 -19.34 -3.88
C MET A 345 25.76 -20.71 -3.29
N ASP A 346 26.72 -21.37 -2.65
CA ASP A 346 26.51 -22.71 -2.11
C ASP A 346 25.59 -22.70 -0.88
N PHE A 347 25.61 -21.63 -0.09
CA PHE A 347 24.63 -21.45 0.98
C PHE A 347 23.24 -21.18 0.40
N VAL A 348 23.13 -20.29 -0.60
CA VAL A 348 21.86 -19.96 -1.27
C VAL A 348 21.22 -21.21 -1.89
N ARG A 349 22.01 -22.02 -2.60
CA ARG A 349 21.55 -23.29 -3.19
C ARG A 349 21.05 -24.26 -2.13
N ARG A 350 21.84 -24.51 -1.07
CA ARG A 350 21.43 -25.39 0.03
C ARG A 350 20.15 -24.93 0.72
N GLU A 351 19.96 -23.62 0.88
CA GLU A 351 18.75 -23.06 1.48
C GLU A 351 17.52 -23.24 0.58
N LEU A 352 17.67 -23.03 -0.73
CA LEU A 352 16.62 -23.27 -1.72
C LEU A 352 16.28 -24.76 -1.82
N ASP A 353 17.28 -25.65 -1.82
CA ASP A 353 17.07 -27.10 -1.81
C ASP A 353 16.32 -27.56 -0.55
N PHE A 354 16.68 -26.99 0.60
CA PHE A 354 15.98 -27.24 1.86
C PHE A 354 14.52 -26.78 1.79
N ALA A 355 14.24 -25.60 1.23
CA ALA A 355 12.87 -25.14 1.00
C ALA A 355 12.13 -26.03 0.00
N GLY A 356 12.78 -26.44 -1.08
CA GLY A 356 12.23 -27.37 -2.07
C GLY A 356 11.81 -28.71 -1.47
N LYS A 357 12.61 -29.26 -0.54
CA LYS A 357 12.25 -30.48 0.20
C LYS A 357 11.00 -30.30 1.07
N ILE A 358 10.84 -29.15 1.72
CA ILE A 358 9.63 -28.82 2.49
C ILE A 358 8.43 -28.76 1.56
N PHE A 359 8.55 -28.04 0.44
CA PHE A 359 7.46 -27.95 -0.53
C PHE A 359 7.09 -29.30 -1.15
N ALA A 360 8.08 -30.16 -1.43
CA ALA A 360 7.83 -31.52 -1.93
C ALA A 360 7.08 -32.41 -0.91
N GLN A 361 7.26 -32.18 0.40
CA GLN A 361 6.50 -32.86 1.46
C GLN A 361 5.06 -32.34 1.58
N ASN A 362 4.76 -31.17 0.99
CA ASN A 362 3.46 -30.51 1.06
C ASN A 362 2.92 -30.20 -0.36
N PRO A 363 2.50 -31.22 -1.13
CA PRO A 363 2.14 -31.06 -2.55
C PRO A 363 0.90 -30.18 -2.80
N THR A 364 0.09 -29.92 -1.77
CA THR A 364 -1.07 -29.02 -1.83
C THR A 364 -0.69 -27.55 -1.89
N TRP A 365 0.54 -27.19 -1.47
CA TRP A 365 1.02 -25.81 -1.45
C TRP A 365 1.50 -25.41 -2.84
N PRO A 366 0.88 -24.40 -3.49
CA PRO A 366 1.41 -23.87 -4.74
C PRO A 366 2.78 -23.25 -4.50
N VAL A 367 3.77 -23.61 -5.32
CA VAL A 367 5.10 -23.01 -5.28
C VAL A 367 5.21 -22.02 -6.43
N ILE A 368 5.28 -20.74 -6.09
CA ILE A 368 5.31 -19.64 -7.06
C ILE A 368 6.74 -19.16 -7.19
N GLU A 369 7.27 -19.21 -8.42
CA GLU A 369 8.53 -18.57 -8.74
C GLU A 369 8.34 -17.06 -8.90
N VAL A 370 9.08 -16.27 -8.11
CA VAL A 370 9.00 -14.80 -8.06
C VAL A 370 10.12 -14.08 -8.83
N THR A 371 10.98 -14.83 -9.53
CA THR A 371 12.13 -14.28 -10.26
C THR A 371 11.67 -13.26 -11.31
N GLY A 372 12.13 -12.01 -11.20
CA GLY A 372 11.85 -10.97 -12.19
C GLY A 372 10.38 -10.53 -12.28
N LYS A 373 9.50 -11.02 -11.42
CA LYS A 373 8.08 -10.67 -11.40
C LYS A 373 7.82 -9.46 -10.50
N ALA A 374 6.87 -8.63 -10.92
CA ALA A 374 6.35 -7.57 -10.07
C ALA A 374 5.55 -8.15 -8.89
N ILE A 375 5.38 -7.34 -7.84
CA ILE A 375 4.62 -7.76 -6.66
C ILE A 375 3.15 -7.98 -7.01
N GLU A 376 2.61 -7.11 -7.86
CA GLU A 376 1.26 -7.10 -8.40
C GLU A 376 0.96 -8.40 -9.17
N GLU A 377 1.90 -8.84 -10.02
CA GLU A 377 1.78 -10.08 -10.80
C GLU A 377 1.76 -11.31 -9.89
N THR A 378 2.67 -11.37 -8.92
CA THR A 378 2.73 -12.48 -7.96
C THR A 378 1.47 -12.52 -7.09
N ALA A 379 0.97 -11.36 -6.66
CA ALA A 379 -0.28 -11.24 -5.93
C ALA A 379 -1.48 -11.72 -6.76
N ALA A 380 -1.54 -11.38 -8.05
CA ALA A 380 -2.61 -11.82 -8.95
C ALA A 380 -2.65 -13.36 -9.07
N VAL A 381 -1.49 -14.02 -9.18
CA VAL A 381 -1.39 -15.49 -9.21
C VAL A 381 -1.91 -16.10 -7.91
N ILE A 382 -1.48 -15.58 -6.75
CA ILE A 382 -1.92 -16.06 -5.44
C ILE A 382 -3.44 -15.90 -5.28
N LEU A 383 -3.96 -14.71 -5.60
CA LEU A 383 -5.39 -14.42 -5.44
C LEU A 383 -6.25 -15.28 -6.36
N ARG A 384 -5.81 -15.52 -7.61
CA ARG A 384 -6.50 -16.43 -8.51
C ARG A 384 -6.59 -17.83 -7.90
N LEU A 385 -5.45 -18.41 -7.51
CA LEU A 385 -5.43 -19.75 -6.89
C LEU A 385 -6.25 -19.82 -5.60
N TYR A 386 -6.20 -18.76 -4.78
CA TYR A 386 -6.99 -18.65 -3.55
C TYR A 386 -8.51 -18.67 -3.83
N HIS A 387 -8.97 -17.87 -4.81
CA HIS A 387 -10.39 -17.81 -5.18
C HIS A 387 -10.89 -19.06 -5.90
N ASP A 388 -10.07 -19.64 -6.78
CA ASP A 388 -10.41 -20.86 -7.52
C ASP A 388 -10.65 -22.04 -6.56
N ARG A 389 -9.89 -22.12 -5.47
CA ARG A 389 -10.08 -23.13 -4.41
C ARG A 389 -11.34 -22.88 -3.60
N LYS A 390 -11.57 -21.63 -3.21
CA LYS A 390 -12.71 -21.22 -2.38
C LYS A 390 -14.05 -21.34 -3.12
N HIS A 391 -14.04 -21.09 -4.42
CA HIS A 391 -15.21 -21.10 -5.29
C HIS A 391 -14.94 -22.05 -6.46
N LYS A 392 -15.31 -23.33 -6.30
CA LYS A 392 -15.27 -24.32 -7.39
C LYS A 392 -16.26 -23.89 -8.47
N CYS A 393 -15.79 -23.08 -9.41
CA CYS A 393 -16.54 -22.60 -10.56
C CYS A 393 -16.02 -23.26 -11.83
N SER A 394 -16.89 -23.40 -12.85
CA SER A 394 -16.51 -23.92 -14.16
C SER A 394 -15.45 -23.06 -14.85
N MET A 395 -15.45 -21.75 -14.58
CA MET A 395 -14.40 -20.82 -14.99
C MET A 395 -13.73 -20.17 -13.77
N PRO A 396 -12.39 -20.31 -13.64
CA PRO A 396 -11.63 -19.70 -12.56
C PRO A 396 -11.66 -18.17 -12.67
N ARG A 397 -12.02 -17.47 -11.59
CA ARG A 397 -12.15 -16.01 -11.57
C ARG A 397 -12.11 -15.43 -10.17
N ILE A 398 -11.63 -14.19 -10.07
CA ILE A 398 -11.74 -13.38 -8.86
C ILE A 398 -13.07 -12.63 -8.92
N SER A 399 -13.98 -12.91 -7.99
CA SER A 399 -15.32 -12.30 -7.96
C SER A 399 -15.47 -11.36 -6.76
N LYS A 400 -16.21 -10.27 -6.96
CA LYS A 400 -16.55 -9.32 -5.90
C LYS A 400 -18.00 -8.85 -6.07
N ARG A 401 -18.73 -8.75 -4.97
CA ARG A 401 -20.08 -8.18 -4.92
C ARG A 401 -19.98 -6.72 -4.47
N TYR A 402 -20.74 -5.85 -5.14
CA TYR A 402 -20.88 -4.43 -4.84
C TYR A 402 -22.23 -4.16 -4.18
#